data_AF-A0A7H9ASN3-F1
#
_entry.id   AF-A0A7H9ASN3-F1
#
_cell.length_a   1.000
_cell.length_b   1.000
_cell.length_c   1.000
_cell.angle_alpha   90.00
_cell.angle_beta   90.00
_cell.angle_gamma   90.00
#
_symmetry.space_group_name_H-M   'P 1'
#
loop_
_entity.id
_entity.type
_entity.pdbx_description
1 polymer ?
#
loop_
_entity_poly.entity_id
_entity_poly.type
_entity_poly.pdbx_seq_one_letter_code
_entity_poly.pdbx_strand_id
1 'polypeptide(L)'
;MIFDKEGNTTIVFQEKPDIATFLDNFKNGYPKIKSDHIILNLFSFKKLTANDILEFLDISNRHRSSLKSFVIVTEVLSYDDIPDEISVAPSIQEAKDIIEMEEIERELDL
;
A
#
# COMPACT_ATOMS: atom_id res chain seq x y z
N MET A 1 3.22 -9.95 11.28
CA MET A 1 2.73 -8.71 10.64
C MET A 1 2.57 -7.65 11.70
N ILE A 2 3.11 -6.47 11.46
CA ILE A 2 3.12 -5.36 12.41
C ILE A 2 2.38 -4.18 11.76
N PHE A 3 1.50 -3.55 12.53
CA PHE A 3 0.85 -2.31 12.14
C PHE A 3 1.49 -1.18 12.93
N ASP A 4 2.12 -0.25 12.23
CA ASP A 4 2.69 0.95 12.81
C ASP A 4 1.83 2.14 12.39
N LYS A 5 1.25 2.84 13.37
CA LYS A 5 0.27 3.91 13.11
C LYS A 5 0.90 5.27 13.38
N GLU A 6 0.90 6.11 12.36
CA GLU A 6 1.34 7.49 12.42
C GLU A 6 0.19 8.40 11.96
N GLY A 7 -0.49 9.06 12.91
CA GLY A 7 -1.62 9.94 12.60
C GLY A 7 -2.79 9.21 11.95
N ASN A 8 -3.16 9.61 10.73
CA ASN A 8 -4.17 8.97 9.89
C ASN A 8 -3.59 7.92 8.95
N THR A 9 -2.29 7.58 9.04
CA THR A 9 -1.62 6.60 8.17
C THR A 9 -1.21 5.38 8.99
N THR A 10 -1.45 4.18 8.46
CA THR A 10 -0.94 2.93 9.00
C THR A 10 0.03 2.29 8.01
N ILE A 11 1.26 2.06 8.49
CA ILE A 11 2.30 1.33 7.77
C ILE A 11 2.23 -0.14 8.19
N VAL A 12 2.12 -1.02 7.20
CA VAL A 12 2.02 -2.46 7.40
C VAL A 12 3.34 -3.11 7.06
N PHE A 13 3.98 -3.72 8.06
CA PHE A 13 5.23 -4.45 7.91
C PHE A 13 5.01 -5.95 8.00
N GLN A 14 5.83 -6.69 7.26
CA GLN A 14 5.86 -8.14 7.28
C GLN A 14 7.21 -8.67 7.76
N GLU A 15 7.16 -9.60 8.71
CA GLU A 15 8.35 -10.22 9.32
C GLU A 15 8.92 -11.37 8.50
N LYS A 16 8.10 -12.03 7.65
CA LYS A 16 8.50 -13.18 6.83
C LYS A 16 8.24 -12.93 5.35
N PRO A 17 9.20 -13.18 4.45
CA PRO A 17 9.08 -12.91 3.02
C PRO A 17 8.27 -14.00 2.29
N ASP A 18 7.01 -14.21 2.69
CA ASP A 18 6.05 -15.02 1.96
C ASP A 18 4.80 -14.20 1.61
N ILE A 19 4.58 -13.99 0.31
CA ILE A 19 3.63 -12.98 -0.19
C ILE A 19 2.19 -13.48 -0.06
N ALA A 20 1.96 -14.79 -0.28
CA ALA A 20 0.65 -15.39 -0.14
C ALA A 20 0.16 -15.34 1.31
N THR A 21 1.02 -15.74 2.27
CA THR A 21 0.71 -15.60 3.70
C THR A 21 0.55 -14.14 4.09
N PHE A 22 1.32 -13.23 3.51
CA PHE A 22 1.17 -11.81 3.79
C PHE A 22 -0.18 -11.27 3.32
N LEU A 23 -0.60 -11.59 2.09
CA LEU A 23 -1.90 -11.19 1.54
C LEU A 23 -3.07 -11.68 2.39
N ASP A 24 -3.04 -12.94 2.84
CA ASP A 24 -4.08 -13.50 3.71
C ASP A 24 -4.13 -12.78 5.07
N ASN A 25 -2.97 -12.60 5.71
CA ASN A 25 -2.87 -11.87 6.96
C ASN A 25 -3.34 -10.41 6.81
N PHE A 26 -2.96 -9.75 5.71
CA PHE A 26 -3.38 -8.40 5.40
C PHE A 26 -4.90 -8.31 5.25
N LYS A 27 -5.53 -9.20 4.47
CA LYS A 27 -6.98 -9.26 4.31
C LYS A 27 -7.71 -9.45 5.65
N ASN A 28 -7.18 -10.29 6.52
CA ASN A 28 -7.71 -10.51 7.87
C ASN A 28 -7.53 -9.28 8.80
N GLY A 29 -6.44 -8.53 8.62
CA GLY A 29 -6.13 -7.33 9.40
C GLY A 29 -6.78 -6.03 8.90
N TYR A 30 -7.08 -5.97 7.59
CA TYR A 30 -7.59 -4.79 6.89
C TYR A 30 -8.81 -4.12 7.57
N PRO A 31 -9.81 -4.85 8.10
CA PRO A 31 -10.96 -4.23 8.76
C PRO A 31 -10.59 -3.29 9.92
N LYS A 32 -9.43 -3.48 10.55
CA LYS A 32 -8.94 -2.67 11.68
C LYS A 32 -8.33 -1.34 11.25
N ILE A 33 -7.86 -1.25 10.00
CA ILE A 33 -7.07 -0.11 9.49
C ILE A 33 -7.72 0.57 8.28
N LYS A 34 -8.89 0.10 7.84
CA LYS A 34 -9.62 0.62 6.68
C LYS A 34 -10.00 2.12 6.75
N SER A 35 -9.91 2.75 7.92
CA SER A 35 -10.18 4.18 8.12
C SER A 35 -8.96 5.07 7.90
N ASP A 36 -7.78 4.46 7.83
CA ASP A 36 -6.49 5.13 7.72
C ASP A 36 -6.00 5.06 6.27
N HIS A 37 -5.06 5.92 5.88
CA HIS A 37 -4.24 5.70 4.68
C HIS A 37 -3.33 4.51 4.94
N ILE A 38 -3.07 3.70 3.92
CA ILE A 38 -2.29 2.47 4.08
C ILE A 38 -1.01 2.55 3.27
N ILE A 39 0.11 2.33 3.94
CA ILE A 39 1.40 2.05 3.30
C ILE A 39 1.70 0.56 3.51
N LEU A 40 1.73 -0.20 2.43
CA LEU A 40 2.04 -1.63 2.45
C LEU A 40 3.53 -1.83 2.18
N ASN A 41 4.31 -2.10 3.22
CA ASN A 41 5.75 -2.22 3.08
C ASN A 41 6.17 -3.63 2.65
N LEU A 42 6.49 -3.79 1.36
CA LEU A 42 7.01 -5.01 0.76
C LEU A 42 8.54 -4.97 0.55
N PHE A 43 9.25 -4.00 1.13
CA PHE A 43 10.69 -3.84 0.99
C PHE A 43 11.50 -5.08 1.40
N SER A 44 10.99 -5.88 2.35
CA SER A 44 11.64 -7.11 2.81
C SER A 44 11.59 -8.27 1.80
N PHE A 45 10.80 -8.15 0.74
CA PHE A 45 10.66 -9.15 -0.32
C PHE A 45 11.72 -8.93 -1.40
N LYS A 46 12.68 -9.85 -1.49
CA LYS A 46 13.77 -9.78 -2.49
C LYS A 46 13.35 -10.22 -3.90
N LYS A 47 12.16 -10.81 -4.02
CA LYS A 47 11.59 -11.30 -5.27
C LYS A 47 10.10 -11.02 -5.21
N LEU A 48 9.64 -10.19 -6.14
CA LEU A 48 8.25 -9.88 -6.39
C LEU A 48 8.06 -9.88 -7.90
N THR A 49 6.89 -10.31 -8.34
CA THR A 49 6.46 -10.23 -9.73
C THR A 49 5.32 -9.22 -9.85
N ALA A 50 5.06 -8.71 -11.06
CA ALA A 50 3.91 -7.85 -11.29
C ALA A 50 2.59 -8.53 -10.84
N ASN A 51 2.45 -9.84 -11.06
CA ASN A 51 1.30 -10.62 -10.60
C ASN A 51 1.12 -10.57 -9.07
N ASP A 52 2.21 -10.62 -8.31
CA ASP A 52 2.13 -10.51 -6.84
C ASP A 52 1.59 -9.15 -6.38
N ILE A 53 1.85 -8.08 -7.15
CA ILE A 53 1.31 -6.75 -6.89
C ILE A 53 -0.16 -6.66 -7.32
N LEU A 54 -0.50 -7.25 -8.46
CA LEU A 54 -1.88 -7.28 -8.98
C LEU A 54 -2.86 -7.95 -8.01
N GLU A 55 -2.41 -8.89 -7.17
CA GLU A 55 -3.23 -9.48 -6.10
C GLU A 55 -3.75 -8.44 -5.08
N PHE A 56 -3.12 -7.27 -4.99
CA PHE A 56 -3.56 -6.16 -4.14
C PHE A 56 -4.48 -5.16 -4.86
N LEU A 57 -4.70 -5.30 -6.18
CA LEU A 57 -5.47 -4.35 -6.98
C LEU A 57 -6.90 -4.15 -6.47
N ASP A 58 -7.63 -5.24 -6.21
CA ASP A 58 -9.03 -5.17 -5.73
C ASP A 58 -9.14 -4.42 -4.40
N ILE A 59 -8.27 -4.75 -3.43
CA ILE A 59 -8.30 -4.11 -2.12
C ILE A 59 -7.83 -2.66 -2.18
N SER A 60 -6.84 -2.35 -3.03
CA SER A 60 -6.38 -0.99 -3.30
C SER A 60 -7.50 -0.12 -3.88
N ASN A 61 -8.18 -0.61 -4.92
CA ASN A 61 -9.29 0.10 -5.57
C ASN A 61 -10.44 0.35 -4.60
N ARG A 62 -10.82 -0.66 -3.82
CA ARG A 62 -11.87 -0.52 -2.80
C ARG A 62 -11.48 0.46 -1.71
N HIS A 63 -10.23 0.48 -1.28
CA HIS A 63 -9.76 1.40 -0.25
C HIS A 63 -9.71 2.84 -0.76
N ARG A 64 -9.18 3.07 -1.98
CA ARG A 64 -9.14 4.39 -2.61
C ARG A 64 -10.51 4.95 -2.93
N SER A 65 -11.47 4.10 -3.27
CA SER A 65 -12.90 4.49 -3.41
C SER A 65 -13.52 5.01 -2.10
N SER A 66 -12.89 4.75 -0.94
CA SER A 66 -13.31 5.28 0.36
C SER A 66 -12.58 6.58 0.77
N LEU A 67 -11.98 7.28 -0.19
CA LEU A 67 -11.18 8.50 0.02
C LEU A 67 -9.98 8.24 0.95
N LYS A 68 -9.35 7.06 0.80
CA LYS A 68 -8.16 6.66 1.55
C LYS A 68 -7.08 6.15 0.63
N SER A 69 -5.87 6.63 0.81
CA SER A 69 -4.71 6.28 -0.01
C SER A 69 -4.25 4.86 0.27
N PHE A 70 -3.80 4.15 -0.77
CA PHE A 70 -3.20 2.83 -0.67
C PHE A 70 -1.92 2.82 -1.49
N VAL A 71 -0.76 2.77 -0.84
CA VAL A 71 0.54 2.83 -1.50
C VAL A 71 1.38 1.61 -1.14
N ILE A 72 1.97 0.96 -2.13
CA ILE A 72 2.84 -0.21 -1.93
C ILE A 72 4.30 0.21 -2.03
N VAL A 73 5.12 -0.18 -1.06
CA VAL A 73 6.56 0.13 -1.04
C VAL A 73 7.38 -1.08 -1.48
N THR A 74 8.14 -0.96 -2.57
CA THR A 74 9.02 -2.01 -3.10
C THR A 74 10.15 -1.43 -3.96
N GLU A 75 11.37 -1.98 -3.85
CA GLU A 75 12.50 -1.66 -4.75
C GLU A 75 12.64 -2.65 -5.92
N VAL A 76 11.86 -3.74 -5.92
CA VAL A 76 12.06 -4.87 -6.86
C VAL A 76 11.40 -4.64 -8.20
N LEU A 77 10.27 -3.92 -8.22
CA LEU A 77 9.46 -3.71 -9.41
C LEU A 77 9.50 -2.23 -9.80
N SER A 78 9.62 -1.99 -11.10
CA SER A 78 9.55 -0.64 -11.63
C SER A 78 8.09 -0.23 -11.85
N TYR A 79 7.84 1.08 -11.88
CA TYR A 79 6.53 1.64 -12.22
C TYR A 79 6.02 1.15 -13.58
N ASP A 80 6.93 0.91 -14.54
CA ASP A 80 6.59 0.48 -15.90
C ASP A 80 5.99 -0.94 -15.96
N ASP A 81 6.19 -1.75 -14.90
CA ASP A 81 5.71 -3.14 -14.84
C ASP A 81 4.33 -3.28 -14.19
N ILE A 82 3.77 -2.19 -13.64
CA ILE A 82 2.60 -2.18 -12.78
C ILE A 82 1.54 -1.25 -13.38
N PRO A 83 0.23 -1.61 -13.37
CA PRO A 83 -0.80 -0.70 -13.86
C PRO A 83 -0.77 0.64 -13.12
N ASP A 84 -1.03 1.74 -13.83
CA ASP A 84 -1.20 3.09 -13.28
C ASP A 84 -2.25 3.16 -12.15
N GLU A 85 -3.15 2.18 -12.14
CA GLU A 85 -4.14 1.99 -11.09
C GLU A 85 -3.54 1.61 -9.74
N ILE A 86 -2.27 1.22 -9.62
CA ILE A 86 -1.66 0.88 -8.33
C ILE A 86 -0.59 1.91 -7.99
N SER A 87 -0.79 2.60 -6.87
CA SER A 87 0.24 3.49 -6.33
C SER A 87 1.37 2.68 -5.72
N VAL A 88 2.58 2.87 -6.25
CA VAL A 88 3.81 2.23 -5.78
C VAL A 88 4.87 3.27 -5.48
N ALA A 89 5.77 2.96 -4.56
CA ALA A 89 6.90 3.81 -4.18
C ALA A 89 8.14 2.96 -3.86
N PRO A 90 9.36 3.43 -4.13
CA PRO A 90 10.58 2.74 -3.73
C PRO A 90 10.87 2.87 -2.23
N SER A 91 10.30 3.89 -1.55
CA SER A 91 10.53 4.12 -0.12
C SER A 91 9.27 4.50 0.64
N ILE A 92 9.30 4.32 1.97
CA ILE A 92 8.22 4.77 2.86
C ILE A 92 8.06 6.29 2.80
N GLN A 93 9.16 7.04 2.66
CA GLN A 93 9.09 8.49 2.58
C GLN A 93 8.32 8.93 1.34
N GLU A 94 8.66 8.38 0.17
CA GLU A 94 7.95 8.69 -1.07
C GLU A 94 6.48 8.23 -1.03
N ALA A 95 6.19 7.11 -0.35
CA ALA A 95 4.81 6.72 -0.11
C ALA A 95 4.03 7.73 0.75
N LYS A 96 4.68 8.35 1.75
CA LYS A 96 4.07 9.44 2.53
C LYS A 96 3.87 10.68 1.66
N ASP A 97 4.86 11.04 0.85
CA ASP A 97 4.77 12.19 -0.06
C ASP A 97 3.61 12.02 -1.07
N ILE A 98 3.37 10.81 -1.58
CA ILE A 98 2.21 10.49 -2.43
C ILE A 98 0.89 10.68 -1.67
N ILE A 99 0.81 10.19 -0.43
CA ILE A 99 -0.40 10.35 0.39
C ILE A 99 -0.69 11.83 0.64
N GLU A 100 0.34 12.62 0.97
CA GLU A 100 0.19 14.06 1.19
C GLU A 100 -0.30 14.77 -0.08
N MET A 101 0.25 14.42 -1.25
CA MET A 101 -0.20 14.97 -2.52
C MET A 101 -1.66 14.60 -2.82
N GLU A 102 -2.04 13.33 -2.65
CA GLU A 102 -3.42 12.86 -2.86
C GLU A 102 -4.42 13.53 -1.90
N GLU A 103 -4.05 13.78 -0.65
CA GLU A 103 -4.91 14.47 0.31
C GLU A 103 -5.13 15.93 -0.10
N ILE A 104 -4.09 16.63 -0.54
CA ILE A 104 -4.21 18.01 -1.06
C ILE A 104 -5.14 18.04 -2.29
N GLU A 105 -4.97 17.10 -3.23
CA GLU A 105 -5.83 17.00 -4.41
C GLU A 105 -7.31 16.76 -4.01
N ARG A 106 -7.56 15.85 -3.07
CA ARG A 106 -8.92 15.59 -2.53
C ARG A 106 -9.51 16.81 -1.84
N GLU A 107 -8.70 17.60 -1.12
CA GLU A 107 -9.15 18.84 -0.48
C GLU A 107 -9.49 19.94 -1.50
N LEU A 108 -8.81 19.97 -2.65
CA LEU A 108 -9.07 20.93 -3.73
C LEU A 108 -10.27 20.54 -4.60
N ASP A 109 -10.53 19.25 -4.75
CA ASP A 109 -11.69 18.71 -5.47
C ASP A 109 -12.99 18.68 -4.63
N LEU A 110 -12.94 19.14 -3.37
CA LEU A 110 -14.06 19.25 -2.43
C LEU A 110 -14.88 20.55 -2.55
#